data_AF-K2DVL9-F1
#
_entry.id   AF-K2DVL9-F1
#
_cell.length_a   1.000
_cell.length_b   1.000
_cell.length_c   1.000
_cell.angle_alpha   90.00
_cell.angle_beta   90.00
_cell.angle_gamma   90.00
#
_symmetry.space_group_name_H-M   'P 1'
#
loop_
_entity.id
_entity.type
_entity.pdbx_description
1 polymer ?
#
loop_
_entity_poly.entity_id
_entity_poly.type
_entity_poly.pdbx_seq_one_letter_code
_entity_poly.pdbx_strand_id
1 'polypeptide(L)'
;MTPEIFNLVFKILPDNAIVMFAGLGEPLLNKHLATYIHKLKTRNISSCIITNGILLTPQRQQELITAGIDQLQISYSGVSTKSLNLIIGSGRHKSTLDSNLQNLALNRPPSLRVQLNFVLFNGNQVELPVVTDLANSWGFDIYIRRAHNRGGNCITNQQEENIKSSCGICAAVTFVTADGKILACSNDVEESSYFKSVTSTTWEDIIAWKKQLLLRELQFKPCLKCNDDYRWLILDYLSVDKNKKSINHKLR
;
A
#
# COMPACT_ATOMS: atom_id res chain seq x y z
N MET A 1 -0.55 1.16 -15.68
CA MET A 1 -1.98 1.30 -16.07
C MET A 1 -2.09 2.38 -17.11
N THR A 2 -2.75 2.10 -18.23
CA THR A 2 -2.98 3.09 -19.30
C THR A 2 -4.17 3.99 -18.98
N PRO A 3 -4.32 5.14 -19.65
CA PRO A 3 -5.47 6.02 -19.45
C PRO A 3 -6.82 5.35 -19.72
N GLU A 4 -6.88 4.45 -20.69
CA GLU A 4 -8.10 3.72 -21.07
C GLU A 4 -8.56 2.80 -19.94
N ILE A 5 -7.65 1.99 -19.40
CA ILE A 5 -7.94 1.12 -18.26
C ILE A 5 -8.30 1.94 -17.02
N PHE A 6 -7.57 3.02 -16.74
CA PHE A 6 -7.90 3.88 -15.60
C PHE A 6 -9.30 4.48 -15.72
N ASN A 7 -9.72 4.90 -16.93
CA ASN A 7 -11.08 5.41 -17.13
C ASN A 7 -12.16 4.36 -16.85
N LEU A 8 -11.89 3.08 -17.14
CA LEU A 8 -12.81 1.99 -16.81
C LEU A 8 -12.88 1.77 -15.29
N VAL A 9 -11.73 1.74 -14.61
CA VAL A 9 -11.67 1.68 -13.15
C VAL A 9 -12.45 2.85 -12.55
N PHE A 10 -12.17 4.07 -13.00
CA PHE A 10 -12.81 5.28 -12.54
C PHE A 10 -14.33 5.21 -12.62
N LYS A 11 -14.89 4.69 -13.72
CA LYS A 11 -16.35 4.55 -13.89
C LYS A 11 -17.00 3.63 -12.86
N ILE A 12 -16.31 2.58 -12.41
CA ILE A 12 -16.85 1.60 -11.47
C ILE A 12 -16.55 1.93 -10.00
N LEU A 13 -15.78 2.98 -9.71
CA LEU A 13 -15.50 3.35 -8.31
C LEU A 13 -16.76 3.88 -7.62
N PRO A 14 -17.06 3.46 -6.38
CA PRO A 14 -18.09 4.10 -5.57
C PRO A 14 -17.63 5.50 -5.14
N ASP A 15 -18.57 6.39 -4.81
CA ASP A 15 -18.27 7.79 -4.50
C ASP A 15 -17.45 7.98 -3.22
N ASN A 16 -17.56 7.07 -2.26
CA ASN A 16 -16.78 7.07 -1.02
C ASN A 16 -15.47 6.28 -1.11
N ALA A 17 -15.02 5.94 -2.32
CA ALA A 17 -13.76 5.23 -2.51
C ALA A 17 -12.57 6.02 -1.96
N ILE A 18 -11.51 5.30 -1.62
CA ILE A 18 -10.16 5.83 -1.46
C ILE A 18 -9.28 5.04 -2.42
N VAL A 19 -8.58 5.73 -3.31
CA VAL A 19 -7.73 5.09 -4.31
C VAL A 19 -6.27 5.18 -3.90
N MET A 20 -5.64 4.02 -3.78
CA MET A 20 -4.23 3.91 -3.49
C MET A 20 -3.47 3.45 -4.73
N PHE A 21 -2.58 4.28 -5.24
CA PHE A 21 -1.63 3.92 -6.27
C PHE A 21 -0.43 3.23 -5.61
N ALA A 22 -0.35 1.91 -5.76
CA ALA A 22 0.66 1.04 -5.18
C ALA A 22 0.82 -0.22 -6.02
N GLY A 23 1.67 -1.15 -5.58
CA GLY A 23 1.80 -2.48 -6.17
C GLY A 23 3.21 -3.02 -6.06
N LEU A 24 3.53 -4.00 -6.91
CA LEU A 24 4.88 -4.57 -7.04
C LEU A 24 5.84 -3.65 -7.83
N GLY A 25 5.32 -2.62 -8.50
CA GLY A 25 6.10 -1.62 -9.22
C GLY A 25 6.10 -0.25 -8.52
N GLU A 26 6.74 0.73 -9.15
CA GLU A 26 6.81 2.12 -8.66
C GLU A 26 5.76 3.01 -9.38
N PRO A 27 4.71 3.50 -8.68
CA PRO A 27 3.66 4.31 -9.29
C PRO A 27 4.18 5.58 -9.99
N LEU A 28 5.24 6.21 -9.46
CA LEU A 28 5.77 7.46 -10.02
C LEU A 28 6.31 7.32 -11.45
N LEU A 29 6.64 6.10 -11.89
CA LEU A 29 7.01 5.81 -13.29
C LEU A 29 5.86 6.05 -14.28
N ASN A 30 4.61 6.06 -13.81
CA ASN A 30 3.47 6.33 -14.68
C ASN A 30 3.35 7.83 -14.97
N LYS A 31 3.70 8.24 -16.20
CA LYS A 31 3.60 9.64 -16.65
C LYS A 31 2.18 10.24 -16.50
N HIS A 32 1.14 9.41 -16.50
CA HIS A 32 -0.25 9.85 -16.39
C HIS A 32 -0.78 9.98 -14.95
N LEU A 33 0.04 9.67 -13.94
CA LEU A 33 -0.40 9.59 -12.54
C LEU A 33 -1.07 10.88 -12.04
N ALA A 34 -0.48 12.05 -12.33
CA ALA A 34 -1.08 13.34 -11.96
C ALA A 34 -2.46 13.55 -12.61
N THR A 35 -2.65 13.15 -13.87
CA THR A 35 -3.96 13.21 -14.54
C THR A 35 -4.99 12.31 -13.85
N TYR A 36 -4.57 11.14 -13.37
CA TYR A 36 -5.46 10.21 -12.67
C TYR A 36 -5.88 10.76 -11.32
N ILE A 37 -4.94 11.33 -10.57
CA ILE A 37 -5.20 12.00 -9.29
C ILE A 37 -6.19 13.15 -9.48
N HIS A 38 -5.96 14.00 -10.47
CA HIS A 38 -6.87 15.11 -10.77
C HIS A 38 -8.29 14.62 -11.08
N LYS A 39 -8.43 13.56 -11.88
CA LYS A 39 -9.74 12.93 -12.16
C LYS A 39 -10.44 12.41 -10.90
N LEU A 40 -9.71 11.80 -9.97
CA LEU A 40 -10.28 11.37 -8.70
C LEU A 40 -10.75 12.56 -7.87
N LYS A 41 -9.96 13.64 -7.85
CA LYS A 41 -10.29 14.86 -7.13
C LYS A 41 -11.58 15.51 -7.63
N THR A 42 -11.88 15.48 -8.94
CA THR A 42 -13.15 16.03 -9.47
C THR A 42 -14.39 15.29 -9.00
N ARG A 43 -14.26 14.05 -8.51
CA ARG A 43 -15.32 13.27 -7.85
C ARG A 43 -15.21 13.27 -6.32
N ASN A 44 -14.33 14.10 -5.75
CA ASN A 44 -14.03 14.12 -4.32
C ASN A 44 -13.56 12.75 -3.76
N ILE A 45 -12.96 11.91 -4.62
CA ILE A 45 -12.38 10.62 -4.23
C ILE A 45 -10.95 10.88 -3.76
N SER A 46 -10.64 10.44 -2.54
CA SER A 46 -9.30 10.65 -1.98
C SER A 46 -8.26 9.76 -2.65
N SER A 47 -7.06 10.29 -2.82
CA SER A 47 -5.94 9.58 -3.46
C SER A 47 -4.70 9.51 -2.57
N CYS A 48 -4.07 8.33 -2.58
CA CYS A 48 -2.83 8.03 -1.88
C CYS A 48 -1.82 7.40 -2.84
N ILE A 49 -0.54 7.74 -2.73
CA ILE A 49 0.56 7.03 -3.40
C ILE A 49 1.41 6.33 -2.35
N ILE A 50 1.75 5.06 -2.59
CA ILE A 50 2.87 4.39 -1.91
C ILE A 50 4.07 4.36 -2.87
N THR A 51 5.19 4.91 -2.46
CA THR A 51 6.37 5.09 -3.33
C THR A 51 7.68 4.88 -2.58
N ASN A 52 8.74 4.52 -3.31
CA ASN A 52 10.11 4.55 -2.80
C ASN A 52 10.70 5.98 -2.66
N GLY A 53 10.01 6.99 -3.21
CA GLY A 53 10.37 8.40 -3.07
C GLY A 53 11.52 8.89 -3.94
N ILE A 54 12.21 8.03 -4.70
CA ILE A 54 13.37 8.42 -5.51
C ILE A 54 12.97 9.33 -6.67
N LEU A 55 11.79 9.08 -7.25
CA LEU A 55 11.24 9.88 -8.35
C LEU A 55 10.36 11.05 -7.87
N LEU A 56 10.28 11.31 -6.56
CA LEU A 56 9.65 12.52 -6.02
C LEU A 56 10.56 13.74 -6.19
N THR A 57 10.99 14.01 -7.42
CA THR A 57 11.73 15.24 -7.71
C THR A 57 10.85 16.47 -7.41
N PRO A 58 11.42 17.66 -7.16
CA PRO A 58 10.63 18.88 -6.92
C PRO A 58 9.56 19.14 -7.98
N GLN A 59 9.90 18.92 -9.26
CA GLN A 59 8.93 19.00 -10.36
C GLN A 59 7.79 18.00 -10.17
N ARG A 60 8.11 16.74 -9.87
CA ARG A 60 7.09 15.70 -9.68
C ARG A 60 6.22 15.96 -8.47
N GLN A 61 6.78 16.49 -7.38
CA GLN A 61 6.02 16.92 -6.21
C GLN A 61 5.01 17.98 -6.58
N GLN A 62 5.43 19.03 -7.31
CA GLN A 62 4.54 20.10 -7.75
C GLN A 62 3.43 19.60 -8.67
N GLU A 63 3.73 18.69 -9.60
CA GLU A 63 2.73 18.06 -10.47
C GLU A 63 1.65 17.32 -9.67
N LEU A 64 2.06 16.55 -8.66
CA LEU A 64 1.15 15.78 -7.81
C LEU A 64 0.33 16.68 -6.87
N ILE A 65 0.97 17.69 -6.26
CA ILE A 65 0.31 18.69 -5.41
C ILE A 65 -0.75 19.44 -6.21
N THR A 66 -0.41 19.91 -7.42
CA THR A 66 -1.33 20.62 -8.31
C THR A 66 -2.49 19.73 -8.75
N ALA A 67 -2.25 18.44 -8.95
CA ALA A 67 -3.30 17.47 -9.25
C ALA A 67 -4.26 17.24 -8.08
N GLY A 68 -3.89 17.60 -6.85
CA GLY A 68 -4.71 17.46 -5.65
C GLY A 68 -4.53 16.13 -4.93
N ILE A 69 -3.30 15.57 -4.91
CA ILE A 69 -2.97 14.39 -4.08
C ILE A 69 -3.27 14.68 -2.60
N ASP A 70 -3.86 13.72 -1.89
CA ASP A 70 -4.20 13.90 -0.46
C ASP A 70 -3.16 13.25 0.46
N GLN A 71 -2.54 12.14 0.04
CA GLN A 71 -1.55 11.42 0.86
C GLN A 71 -0.37 10.85 0.06
N LEU A 72 0.83 11.00 0.62
CA LEU A 72 2.03 10.28 0.21
C LEU A 72 2.51 9.37 1.34
N GLN A 73 2.70 8.09 1.04
CA GLN A 73 3.35 7.12 1.93
C GLN A 73 4.69 6.71 1.30
N ILE A 74 5.78 6.99 2.00
CA ILE A 74 7.13 6.89 1.45
C ILE A 74 7.89 5.81 2.19
N SER A 75 8.38 4.82 1.45
CA SER A 75 9.17 3.72 2.00
C SER A 75 10.51 4.24 2.52
N TYR A 76 10.68 4.30 3.84
CA TYR A 76 11.88 4.79 4.51
C TYR A 76 12.15 3.95 5.76
N SER A 77 12.86 2.82 5.58
CA SER A 77 13.04 1.81 6.64
C SER A 77 14.42 1.83 7.29
N GLY A 78 15.09 2.99 7.26
CA GLY A 78 16.40 3.19 7.89
C GLY A 78 17.10 4.43 7.35
N VAL A 79 18.12 4.86 8.08
CA VAL A 79 19.07 5.91 7.70
C VAL A 79 20.38 5.34 7.16
N SER A 80 20.66 4.05 7.33
CA SER A 80 21.85 3.44 6.73
C SER A 80 21.59 3.11 5.25
N THR A 81 22.62 3.24 4.41
CA THR A 81 22.57 2.81 3.01
C THR A 81 22.17 1.34 2.89
N LYS A 82 22.60 0.50 3.85
CA LYS A 82 22.25 -0.91 3.91
C LYS A 82 20.75 -1.12 4.08
N SER A 83 20.13 -0.46 5.07
CA SER A 83 18.71 -0.62 5.38
C SER A 83 17.82 -0.02 4.27
N LEU A 84 18.22 1.11 3.68
CA LEU A 84 17.50 1.70 2.55
C LEU A 84 17.57 0.83 1.29
N ASN A 85 18.73 0.28 0.96
CA ASN A 85 18.91 -0.53 -0.25
C ASN A 85 18.07 -1.82 -0.24
N LEU A 86 17.76 -2.36 0.95
CA LEU A 86 16.90 -3.54 1.07
C LEU A 86 15.45 -3.27 0.64
N ILE A 87 15.01 -2.02 0.67
CA ILE A 87 13.62 -1.64 0.36
C ILE A 87 13.52 -0.93 -1.00
N ILE A 88 14.47 -0.05 -1.29
CA ILE A 88 14.44 0.82 -2.48
C ILE A 88 15.22 0.21 -3.65
N GLY A 89 16.02 -0.82 -3.40
CA GLY A 89 16.94 -1.42 -4.36
C GLY A 89 18.35 -0.84 -4.24
N SER A 90 19.31 -1.50 -4.90
CA SER A 90 20.73 -1.12 -4.84
C SER A 90 21.00 0.21 -5.53
N GLY A 91 21.66 1.14 -4.81
CA GLY A 91 22.17 2.39 -5.37
C GLY A 91 22.53 3.40 -4.29
N ARG A 92 23.16 4.52 -4.67
CA ARG A 92 23.43 5.65 -3.74
C ARG A 92 22.21 6.56 -3.65
N HIS A 93 21.08 5.97 -3.27
CA HIS A 93 19.77 6.63 -3.35
C HIS A 93 19.42 7.49 -2.13
N LYS A 94 20.14 7.32 -1.02
CA LYS A 94 19.86 8.03 0.25
C LYS A 94 19.88 9.54 0.08
N SER A 95 20.94 10.10 -0.52
CA SER A 95 21.07 11.55 -0.67
C SER A 95 19.95 12.14 -1.54
N THR A 96 19.58 11.44 -2.60
CA THR A 96 18.46 11.82 -3.47
C THR A 96 17.14 11.77 -2.71
N LEU A 97 16.88 10.68 -1.98
CA LEU A 97 15.66 10.52 -1.19
C LEU A 97 15.55 11.61 -0.13
N ASP A 98 16.59 11.82 0.67
CA ASP A 98 16.59 12.84 1.72
C ASP A 98 16.38 14.23 1.12
N SER A 99 17.01 14.54 -0.01
CA SER A 99 16.84 15.83 -0.70
C SER A 99 15.40 16.02 -1.20
N ASN A 100 14.80 14.97 -1.77
CA ASN A 100 13.40 14.99 -2.19
C ASN A 100 12.47 15.20 -0.97
N LEU A 101 12.70 14.48 0.12
CA LEU A 101 11.90 14.58 1.34
C LEU A 101 12.01 15.94 2.01
N GLN A 102 13.20 16.52 2.07
CA GLN A 102 13.40 17.88 2.58
C GLN A 102 12.69 18.92 1.70
N ASN A 103 12.77 18.78 0.38
CA ASN A 103 12.05 19.68 -0.53
C ASN A 103 10.52 19.56 -0.35
N LEU A 104 10.01 18.33 -0.22
CA LEU A 104 8.60 18.08 0.06
C LEU A 104 8.21 18.64 1.43
N ALA A 105 9.10 18.53 2.41
CA ALA A 105 8.86 19.03 3.75
C ALA A 105 8.60 20.53 3.76
N LEU A 106 9.39 21.27 2.98
CA LEU A 106 9.36 22.73 2.88
C LEU A 106 8.23 23.27 2.01
N ASN A 107 7.84 22.56 0.96
CA ASN A 107 6.97 23.10 -0.10
C ASN A 107 5.55 22.51 -0.14
N ARG A 108 5.26 21.45 0.63
CA ARG A 108 3.92 20.85 0.62
C ARG A 108 2.87 21.78 1.25
N PRO A 109 1.62 21.78 0.76
CA PRO A 109 0.53 22.41 1.47
C PRO A 109 0.20 21.63 2.75
N PRO A 110 -0.34 22.29 3.80
CA PRO A 110 -0.73 21.62 5.05
C PRO A 110 -1.78 20.51 4.86
N SER A 111 -2.57 20.58 3.79
CA SER A 111 -3.58 19.56 3.45
C SER A 111 -2.98 18.25 2.93
N LEU A 112 -1.73 18.26 2.43
CA LEU A 112 -1.06 17.05 1.94
C LEU A 112 -0.44 16.29 3.11
N ARG A 113 -1.02 15.14 3.44
CA ARG A 113 -0.47 14.23 4.44
C ARG A 113 0.72 13.47 3.87
N VAL A 114 1.79 13.39 4.65
CA VAL A 114 2.98 12.63 4.29
C VAL A 114 3.35 11.72 5.45
N GLN A 115 3.64 10.47 5.12
CA GLN A 115 3.96 9.43 6.08
C GLN A 115 5.21 8.66 5.63
N LEU A 116 6.12 8.39 6.57
CA LEU A 116 7.22 7.45 6.37
C LEU A 116 6.77 6.04 6.77
N ASN A 117 6.89 5.10 5.83
CA ASN A 117 6.63 3.69 6.06
C ASN A 117 7.94 3.00 6.45
N PHE A 118 8.01 2.56 7.71
CA PHE A 118 9.15 1.86 8.28
C PHE A 118 8.85 0.37 8.41
N VAL A 119 9.54 -0.45 7.61
CA VAL A 119 9.49 -1.92 7.74
C VAL A 119 10.55 -2.36 8.74
N LEU A 120 10.10 -2.86 9.89
CA LEU A 120 10.92 -3.39 10.96
C LEU A 120 11.36 -4.82 10.64
N PHE A 121 12.66 -5.06 10.54
CA PHE A 121 13.26 -6.38 10.35
C PHE A 121 14.46 -6.58 11.28
N ASN A 122 15.02 -7.79 11.30
CA ASN A 122 16.19 -8.05 12.11
C ASN A 122 17.40 -7.27 11.60
N GLY A 123 17.87 -6.30 12.37
CA GLY A 123 19.06 -5.50 12.08
C GLY A 123 18.81 -4.02 11.80
N ASN A 124 17.55 -3.54 11.78
CA ASN A 124 17.26 -2.11 11.64
C ASN A 124 16.50 -1.50 12.82
N GLN A 125 16.23 -2.25 13.89
CA GLN A 125 15.43 -1.77 15.03
C GLN A 125 16.05 -0.54 15.70
N VAL A 126 17.39 -0.49 15.76
CA VAL A 126 18.15 0.64 16.30
C VAL A 126 18.03 1.92 15.47
N GLU A 127 17.60 1.82 14.21
CA GLU A 127 17.41 2.98 13.33
C GLU A 127 16.03 3.62 13.49
N LEU A 128 15.06 2.92 14.10
CA LEU A 128 13.69 3.40 14.23
C LEU A 128 13.57 4.73 14.99
N PRO A 129 14.23 4.94 16.16
CA PRO A 129 14.17 6.24 16.85
C PRO A 129 14.68 7.38 15.96
N VAL A 130 15.78 7.16 15.23
CA VAL A 130 16.36 8.16 14.33
C VAL A 130 15.42 8.52 13.18
N VAL A 131 14.77 7.51 12.56
CA VAL A 131 13.77 7.77 11.52
C VAL A 131 12.54 8.48 12.08
N THR A 132 12.13 8.16 13.30
CA THR A 132 11.01 8.83 13.98
C THR A 132 11.32 10.30 14.21
N ASP A 133 12.51 10.62 14.70
CA ASP A 133 12.96 12.00 14.90
C ASP A 133 13.04 12.77 13.57
N LEU A 134 13.53 12.13 12.50
CA LEU A 134 13.55 12.70 11.16
C LEU A 134 12.14 12.99 10.64
N ALA A 135 11.21 12.03 10.75
CA ALA A 135 9.82 12.21 10.35
C ALA A 135 9.21 13.41 11.07
N ASN A 136 9.36 13.49 12.39
CA ASN A 136 8.87 14.59 13.21
C ASN A 136 9.48 15.93 12.77
N SER A 137 10.79 15.98 12.50
CA SER A 137 11.47 17.20 12.05
C SER A 137 10.96 17.74 10.70
N TRP A 138 10.46 16.85 9.84
CA TRP A 138 9.84 17.21 8.55
C TRP A 138 8.30 17.38 8.64
N GLY A 139 7.72 17.16 9.81
CA GLY A 139 6.28 17.17 10.05
C GLY A 139 5.54 16.00 9.39
N PHE A 140 6.22 14.88 9.15
CA PHE A 140 5.65 13.67 8.57
C PHE A 140 5.15 12.71 9.66
N ASP A 141 4.10 11.97 9.35
CA ASP A 141 3.66 10.84 10.17
C ASP A 141 4.66 9.67 10.02
N ILE A 142 4.65 8.74 10.98
CA ILE A 142 5.37 7.46 10.86
C ILE A 142 4.40 6.28 10.95
N TYR A 143 4.56 5.30 10.07
CA TYR A 143 3.84 4.04 10.11
C TYR A 143 4.83 2.88 10.15
N ILE A 144 4.77 2.13 11.25
CA ILE A 144 5.71 1.05 11.53
C ILE A 144 5.02 -0.27 11.25
N ARG A 145 5.68 -1.12 10.49
CA ARG A 145 5.18 -2.45 10.16
C ARG A 145 6.28 -3.48 10.29
N ARG A 146 5.98 -4.65 10.83
CA ARG A 146 6.94 -5.76 10.83
C ARG A 146 7.13 -6.30 9.41
N ALA A 147 8.34 -6.75 9.10
CA ALA A 147 8.59 -7.52 7.90
C ALA A 147 7.73 -8.80 7.93
N HIS A 148 7.02 -9.02 6.83
CA HIS A 148 6.06 -10.10 6.65
C HIS A 148 6.13 -10.53 5.18
N ASN A 149 5.66 -11.74 4.94
CA ASN A 149 5.55 -12.37 3.65
C ASN A 149 4.07 -12.41 3.25
N ARG A 150 3.79 -11.85 2.06
CA ARG A 150 2.54 -12.09 1.33
C ARG A 150 2.89 -12.90 0.08
N GLY A 151 2.47 -14.16 0.02
CA GLY A 151 2.55 -14.97 -1.20
C GLY A 151 3.79 -15.84 -1.39
N GLY A 152 4.69 -15.91 -0.41
CA GLY A 152 5.89 -16.75 -0.45
C GLY A 152 7.15 -16.09 -1.01
N ASN A 153 7.11 -14.80 -1.33
CA ASN A 153 8.18 -14.13 -2.09
C ASN A 153 9.22 -13.39 -1.23
N CYS A 154 9.11 -13.44 0.11
CA CYS A 154 10.06 -12.79 1.01
C CYS A 154 10.45 -13.71 2.16
N ILE A 155 11.76 -13.83 2.44
CA ILE A 155 12.21 -14.58 3.62
C ILE A 155 11.95 -13.73 4.85
N THR A 156 11.25 -14.30 5.83
CA THR A 156 10.95 -13.66 7.10
C THR A 156 11.20 -14.64 8.23
N ASN A 157 11.63 -14.15 9.39
CA ASN A 157 11.83 -14.97 10.58
C ASN A 157 10.51 -15.37 11.30
N GLN A 158 9.36 -15.01 10.72
CA GLN A 158 8.05 -15.32 11.26
C GLN A 158 7.60 -16.70 10.78
N GLN A 159 7.13 -17.53 11.72
CA GLN A 159 6.50 -18.81 11.39
C GLN A 159 5.23 -18.60 10.58
N GLU A 160 4.97 -19.48 9.62
CA GLU A 160 3.67 -19.57 8.96
C GLU A 160 2.63 -19.97 10.02
N GLU A 161 1.78 -19.04 10.43
CA GLU A 161 0.65 -19.38 11.29
C GLU A 161 -0.32 -20.27 10.51
N ASN A 162 -0.87 -21.32 11.14
CA ASN A 162 -1.86 -22.20 10.48
C ASN A 162 -3.08 -21.37 10.02
N ILE A 163 -3.13 -21.09 8.71
CA ILE A 163 -4.08 -20.14 8.11
C ILE A 163 -5.40 -20.88 7.84
N LYS A 164 -6.38 -20.75 8.74
CA LYS A 164 -7.76 -21.23 8.52
C LYS A 164 -8.77 -20.13 8.83
N SER A 165 -8.65 -19.00 8.14
CA SER A 165 -9.61 -17.92 8.27
C SER A 165 -9.51 -16.94 7.10
N SER A 166 -10.66 -16.31 6.78
CA SER A 166 -10.78 -15.23 5.80
C SER A 166 -9.74 -14.11 5.99
N CYS A 167 -9.41 -13.40 4.92
CA CYS A 167 -8.40 -12.34 4.93
C CYS A 167 -9.03 -10.96 5.12
N GLY A 168 -8.72 -10.24 6.20
CA GLY A 168 -9.20 -8.88 6.42
C GLY A 168 -8.69 -7.87 5.39
N ILE A 169 -7.49 -8.09 4.84
CA ILE A 169 -6.98 -7.27 3.74
C ILE A 169 -7.86 -7.45 2.50
N CYS A 170 -8.24 -8.69 2.18
CA CYS A 170 -9.17 -8.96 1.08
C CYS A 170 -10.52 -8.29 1.37
N ALA A 171 -11.02 -8.31 2.60
CA ALA A 171 -12.26 -7.62 2.95
C ALA A 171 -12.17 -6.10 2.71
N ALA A 172 -11.12 -5.46 3.21
CA ALA A 172 -10.97 -4.00 3.20
C ALA A 172 -10.49 -3.42 1.86
N VAL A 173 -9.71 -4.15 1.08
CA VAL A 173 -9.03 -3.64 -0.11
C VAL A 173 -9.49 -4.40 -1.34
N THR A 174 -9.78 -3.68 -2.43
CA THR A 174 -10.00 -4.26 -3.75
C THR A 174 -8.76 -4.01 -4.59
N PHE A 175 -8.10 -5.06 -5.04
CA PHE A 175 -6.90 -4.93 -5.87
C PHE A 175 -7.26 -4.98 -7.35
N VAL A 176 -6.79 -3.98 -8.09
CA VAL A 176 -6.92 -3.89 -9.54
C VAL A 176 -5.52 -3.81 -10.15
N THR A 177 -5.19 -4.75 -11.03
CA THR A 177 -3.89 -4.80 -11.71
C THR A 177 -3.75 -3.66 -12.73
N ALA A 178 -2.52 -3.44 -13.20
CA ALA A 178 -2.23 -2.40 -14.18
C ALA A 178 -2.96 -2.57 -15.53
N ASP A 179 -3.33 -3.80 -15.89
CA ASP A 179 -4.11 -4.20 -17.07
C ASP A 179 -5.61 -4.37 -16.78
N GLY A 180 -6.07 -4.03 -15.57
CA GLY A 180 -7.49 -3.94 -15.24
C GLY A 180 -8.14 -5.24 -14.78
N LYS A 181 -7.37 -6.24 -14.35
CA LYS A 181 -7.89 -7.45 -13.72
C LYS A 181 -8.14 -7.23 -12.23
N ILE A 182 -9.13 -7.90 -11.70
CA ILE A 182 -9.47 -7.87 -10.27
C ILE A 182 -9.01 -9.17 -9.62
N LEU A 183 -8.13 -9.03 -8.62
CA LEU A 183 -7.58 -10.15 -7.85
C LEU A 183 -7.90 -9.99 -6.37
N ALA A 184 -7.83 -11.09 -5.61
CA ALA A 184 -8.10 -11.07 -4.18
C ALA A 184 -6.93 -10.48 -3.38
N CYS A 185 -5.72 -10.43 -3.97
CA CYS A 185 -4.49 -10.01 -3.31
C CYS A 185 -3.52 -9.37 -4.31
N SER A 186 -2.79 -8.34 -3.88
CA SER A 186 -1.73 -7.69 -4.67
C SER A 186 -0.51 -8.56 -4.92
N ASN A 187 -0.33 -9.62 -4.12
CA ASN A 187 0.82 -10.52 -4.20
C ASN A 187 0.49 -11.83 -4.94
N ASP A 188 -0.66 -11.88 -5.60
CA ASP A 188 -1.06 -13.00 -6.46
C ASP A 188 -0.50 -12.86 -7.87
N VAL A 189 0.83 -13.01 -7.99
CA VAL A 189 1.56 -12.84 -9.25
C VAL A 189 1.12 -13.85 -10.32
N GLU A 190 0.67 -15.03 -9.89
CA GLU A 190 0.16 -16.08 -10.78
C GLU A 190 -1.33 -15.91 -11.12
N GLU A 191 -1.97 -14.85 -10.61
CA GLU A 191 -3.39 -14.55 -10.85
C GLU A 191 -4.35 -15.70 -10.48
N SER A 192 -3.97 -16.54 -9.51
CA SER A 192 -4.75 -17.69 -9.06
C SER A 192 -6.12 -17.33 -8.47
N SER A 193 -6.30 -16.07 -8.08
CA SER A 193 -7.51 -15.46 -7.54
C SER A 193 -8.24 -14.54 -8.51
N TYR A 194 -7.91 -14.62 -9.80
CA TYR A 194 -8.55 -13.81 -10.83
C TYR A 194 -10.08 -13.96 -10.81
N PHE A 195 -10.77 -12.83 -10.74
CA PHE A 195 -12.22 -12.77 -10.80
C PHE A 195 -12.73 -12.37 -12.18
N LYS A 196 -12.56 -11.09 -12.54
CA LYS A 196 -13.05 -10.47 -13.77
C LYS A 196 -12.14 -9.31 -14.15
N SER A 197 -12.28 -8.84 -15.39
CA SER A 197 -11.74 -7.57 -15.84
C SER A 197 -12.69 -6.41 -15.51
N VAL A 198 -12.15 -5.22 -15.31
CA VAL A 198 -12.91 -3.96 -15.17
C VAL A 198 -13.75 -3.64 -16.41
N THR A 199 -13.51 -4.29 -17.54
CA THR A 199 -14.32 -4.16 -18.75
C THR A 199 -15.67 -4.87 -18.67
N SER A 200 -15.85 -5.82 -17.74
CA SER A 200 -17.00 -6.73 -17.70
C SER A 200 -17.57 -6.95 -16.29
N THR A 201 -17.38 -5.97 -15.40
CA THR A 201 -17.82 -6.03 -14.00
C THR A 201 -18.32 -4.68 -13.51
N THR A 202 -19.12 -4.70 -12.44
CA THR A 202 -19.51 -3.51 -11.67
C THR A 202 -18.91 -3.55 -10.26
N TRP A 203 -19.09 -2.49 -9.48
CA TRP A 203 -18.69 -2.49 -8.07
C TRP A 203 -19.47 -3.51 -7.25
N GLU A 204 -20.78 -3.65 -7.52
CA GLU A 204 -21.68 -4.58 -6.84
C GLU A 204 -21.24 -6.02 -7.05
N ASP A 205 -20.86 -6.38 -8.29
CA ASP A 205 -20.29 -7.68 -8.63
C ASP A 205 -19.02 -7.97 -7.81
N ILE A 206 -18.12 -6.99 -7.69
CA ILE A 206 -16.88 -7.12 -6.93
C ILE A 206 -17.19 -7.37 -5.45
N ILE A 207 -18.10 -6.59 -4.86
CA ILE A 207 -18.49 -6.75 -3.47
C ILE A 207 -19.16 -8.10 -3.23
N ALA A 208 -20.04 -8.55 -4.13
CA ALA A 208 -20.69 -9.85 -4.04
C ALA A 208 -19.66 -10.99 -4.08
N TRP A 209 -18.69 -10.91 -4.99
CA TRP A 209 -17.60 -11.88 -5.08
C TRP A 209 -16.74 -11.90 -3.81
N LYS A 210 -16.31 -10.73 -3.32
CA LYS A 210 -15.52 -10.63 -2.08
C LYS A 210 -16.28 -11.21 -0.88
N LYS A 211 -17.58 -10.96 -0.76
CA LYS A 211 -18.42 -11.58 0.29
C LYS A 211 -18.38 -13.11 0.20
N GLN A 212 -18.49 -13.68 -0.99
CA GLN A 212 -18.38 -15.14 -1.17
C GLN A 212 -17.02 -15.68 -0.77
N LEU A 213 -15.92 -14.99 -1.13
CA LEU A 213 -14.57 -15.37 -0.69
C LEU A 213 -14.46 -15.44 0.83
N LEU A 214 -15.01 -14.43 1.52
CA LEU A 214 -14.95 -14.34 2.97
C LEU A 214 -15.83 -15.40 3.65
N LEU A 215 -17.07 -15.60 3.17
CA LEU A 215 -18.03 -16.55 3.75
C LEU A 215 -17.61 -18.00 3.57
N ARG A 216 -16.98 -18.33 2.43
CA ARG A 216 -16.47 -19.68 2.13
C ARG A 216 -15.02 -19.88 2.58
N GLU A 217 -14.42 -18.86 3.20
CA GLU A 217 -13.02 -18.83 3.62
C GLU A 217 -12.05 -19.28 2.52
N LEU A 218 -12.32 -18.87 1.27
CA LEU A 218 -11.54 -19.31 0.12
C LEU A 218 -10.11 -18.79 0.21
N GLN A 219 -9.17 -19.69 -0.07
CA GLN A 219 -7.74 -19.42 -0.10
C GLN A 219 -7.19 -19.68 -1.49
N PHE A 220 -6.21 -18.88 -1.85
CA PHE A 220 -5.50 -18.97 -3.12
C PHE A 220 -4.03 -19.32 -2.87
N LYS A 221 -3.28 -19.63 -3.93
CA LYS A 221 -1.87 -20.03 -3.80
C LYS A 221 -1.03 -19.08 -2.94
N PRO A 222 -1.15 -17.74 -3.05
CA PRO A 222 -0.42 -16.81 -2.19
C PRO A 222 -0.84 -16.86 -0.73
N CYS A 223 -2.09 -17.25 -0.44
CA CYS A 223 -2.59 -17.31 0.93
C CYS A 223 -1.82 -18.35 1.74
N LEU A 224 -1.44 -19.48 1.14
CA LEU A 224 -0.78 -20.60 1.81
C LEU A 224 0.62 -20.28 2.35
N LYS A 225 1.24 -19.20 1.86
CA LYS A 225 2.59 -18.76 2.24
C LYS A 225 2.58 -17.36 2.85
N CYS A 226 1.44 -16.91 3.38
CA CYS A 226 1.24 -15.55 3.89
C CYS A 226 1.27 -15.53 5.41
N ASN A 227 2.19 -14.77 6.01
CA ASN A 227 2.28 -14.58 7.48
C ASN A 227 2.00 -13.13 7.91
N ASP A 228 1.29 -12.38 7.06
CA ASP A 228 0.91 -11.02 7.36
C ASP A 228 -0.20 -10.92 8.41
N ASP A 229 0.18 -10.55 9.63
CA ASP A 229 -0.69 -10.33 10.79
C ASP A 229 -1.76 -9.25 10.57
N TYR A 230 -1.54 -8.30 9.65
CA TYR A 230 -2.49 -7.23 9.36
C TYR A 230 -3.82 -7.75 8.80
N ARG A 231 -3.82 -8.97 8.24
CA ARG A 231 -5.04 -9.64 7.79
C ARG A 231 -6.02 -9.92 8.93
N TRP A 232 -5.52 -10.11 10.15
CA TRP A 232 -6.32 -10.39 11.34
C TRP A 232 -6.78 -9.10 11.98
N LEU A 233 -5.88 -8.11 12.06
CA LEU A 233 -6.18 -6.81 12.66
C LEU A 233 -7.39 -6.15 12.03
N ILE A 234 -7.48 -6.14 10.71
CA ILE A 234 -8.62 -5.53 10.03
C ILE A 234 -9.93 -6.27 10.37
N LEU A 235 -9.93 -7.60 10.48
CA LEU A 235 -11.14 -8.34 10.85
C LEU A 235 -11.59 -8.01 12.27
N ASP A 236 -10.65 -7.90 13.21
CA ASP A 236 -10.93 -7.52 14.59
C ASP A 236 -11.48 -6.08 14.66
N TYR A 237 -10.88 -5.13 13.94
CA TYR A 237 -11.38 -3.75 13.84
C TYR A 237 -12.78 -3.67 13.22
N LEU A 238 -13.10 -4.52 12.25
CA LEU A 238 -14.40 -4.58 11.61
C LEU A 238 -15.46 -5.31 12.44
N SER A 239 -15.12 -5.77 13.66
CA SER A 239 -16.02 -6.56 14.53
C SER A 239 -16.59 -7.81 13.83
N VAL A 240 -15.84 -8.37 12.88
CA VAL A 240 -16.22 -9.62 12.22
C VAL A 240 -15.85 -10.75 13.18
N ASP A 241 -16.81 -11.13 14.01
CA ASP A 241 -16.63 -12.11 15.07
C ASP A 241 -16.17 -13.46 14.51
N LYS A 242 -15.00 -13.92 14.98
CA LYS A 242 -14.44 -15.23 14.67
C LYS A 242 -13.95 -15.89 15.95
N ASN A 243 -14.81 -16.06 16.94
CA ASN A 243 -14.50 -16.83 18.16
C ASN A 243 -13.09 -16.53 18.72
N LYS A 244 -12.94 -15.34 19.31
CA LYS A 244 -11.79 -14.86 20.12
C LYS A 244 -10.67 -15.89 20.34
N LYS A 245 -9.59 -15.78 19.55
CA LYS A 245 -8.24 -15.96 20.11
C LYS A 245 -7.68 -14.56 20.35
N SER A 246 -7.66 -14.14 21.62
CA SER A 246 -7.01 -12.91 22.04
C SER A 246 -5.53 -12.97 21.65
N ILE A 247 -5.14 -12.31 20.57
CA ILE A 247 -3.75 -11.97 20.35
C ILE A 247 -3.49 -10.80 21.29
N ASN A 248 -2.85 -11.08 22.42
CA ASN A 248 -2.33 -10.05 23.32
C ASN A 248 -1.41 -9.13 22.51
N HIS A 249 -1.92 -7.96 22.12
CA HIS A 249 -1.09 -6.88 21.61
C HIS A 249 -0.22 -6.33 22.73
N LYS A 250 0.90 -6.99 22.98
CA LYS A 250 2.08 -6.32 23.51
C LYS A 250 2.93 -5.88 22.33
N LEU A 251 2.61 -4.69 21.81
CA LEU A 251 3.58 -3.85 21.10
C LEU A 251 3.97 -2.74 22.08
N ARG A 252 5.02 -3.00 22.85
CA ARG A 252 5.98 -1.98 23.27
C ARG A 252 7.07 -1.92 22.22
#